data_AF-A0A1Q6WDL1-F1
#
_entry.id   AF-A0A1Q6WDL1-F1
#
_cell.length_a   1.000
_cell.length_b   1.000
_cell.length_c   1.000
_cell.angle_alpha   90.00
_cell.angle_beta   90.00
_cell.angle_gamma   90.00
#
_symmetry.space_group_name_H-M   'P 1'
#
loop_
_entity.id
_entity.type
_entity.pdbx_description
1 polymer ?
#
loop_
_entity_poly.entity_id
_entity_poly.type
_entity_poly.pdbx_seq_one_letter_code
_entity_poly.pdbx_strand_id
1 'polypeptide(L)'
;MTVIGAAPDDRQVPAVWLDPDYGVVRVVTREKVGSREGVVDLTLSEHRPLRDRVFFPFREEFFADSRLLFVISVKSVDVNRGLSDELFDPDGLRRLR
;
A
#
# COMPACT_ATOMS: atom_id res chain seq x y z
N MET A 1 4.26 -16.36 -8.65
CA MET A 1 4.21 -15.62 -7.38
C MET A 1 5.52 -15.79 -6.68
N THR A 2 6.34 -14.75 -6.65
CA THR A 2 7.63 -14.74 -5.95
C THR A 2 7.42 -14.08 -4.61
N VAL A 3 7.87 -14.73 -3.53
CA VAL A 3 7.84 -14.14 -2.19
C VAL A 3 9.22 -13.58 -1.89
N ILE A 4 9.31 -12.27 -1.67
CA ILE A 4 10.50 -11.61 -1.14
C ILE A 4 10.19 -11.26 0.30
N GLY A 5 10.64 -12.09 1.22
CA GLY A 5 10.41 -11.90 2.64
C GLY A 5 11.48 -12.56 3.47
N ALA A 6 11.47 -12.20 4.75
CA ALA A 6 12.31 -12.78 5.76
C ALA A 6 12.10 -14.29 5.94
N ALA A 7 13.17 -15.03 6.24
CA ALA A 7 13.08 -16.40 6.72
C ALA A 7 12.30 -16.44 8.06
N PRO A 8 11.78 -17.61 8.52
CA PRO A 8 10.95 -17.71 9.73
C PRO A 8 11.55 -17.12 11.02
N ASP A 9 12.87 -16.93 11.04
CA ASP A 9 13.72 -16.35 12.07
C ASP A 9 13.96 -14.83 11.92
N ASP A 10 13.76 -14.23 10.73
CA ASP A 10 13.90 -12.78 10.51
C ASP A 10 12.59 -12.02 10.82
N ARG A 11 12.10 -12.16 12.06
CA ARG A 11 10.77 -11.70 12.48
C ARG A 11 10.55 -10.18 12.57
N GLN A 12 11.43 -9.37 11.98
CA GLN A 12 11.31 -7.90 11.94
C GLN A 12 11.36 -7.31 10.53
N VAL A 13 11.47 -8.13 9.49
CA VAL A 13 11.52 -7.65 8.11
C VAL A 13 10.17 -7.89 7.43
N PRO A 14 9.63 -6.91 6.70
CA PRO A 14 8.40 -7.11 5.93
C PRO A 14 8.53 -8.27 4.94
N ALA A 15 7.49 -9.10 4.87
CA ALA A 15 7.30 -10.07 3.80
C ALA A 15 6.48 -9.42 2.67
N VAL A 16 6.98 -9.53 1.44
CA VAL A 16 6.39 -8.91 0.25
C VAL A 16 6.11 -10.01 -0.78
N TRP A 17 4.91 -9.99 -1.36
CA TRP A 17 4.54 -10.87 -2.46
C TRP A 17 4.56 -10.09 -3.75
N LEU A 18 5.28 -10.64 -4.73
CA LEU A 18 5.40 -10.09 -6.07
C LEU A 18 4.67 -10.97 -7.07
N ASP A 19 3.85 -10.31 -7.87
CA ASP A 19 3.29 -10.80 -9.10
C ASP A 19 4.13 -10.30 -10.29
N PRO A 20 4.41 -11.14 -11.31
CA PRO A 20 5.19 -10.74 -12.47
C PRO A 20 4.60 -9.58 -13.28
N ASP A 21 3.27 -9.47 -13.30
CA ASP A 21 2.55 -8.46 -14.11
C ASP A 21 2.20 -7.23 -13.27
N TYR A 22 1.81 -7.45 -12.01
CA TYR A 22 1.30 -6.38 -11.14
C TYR A 22 2.31 -5.83 -10.12
N GLY A 23 3.49 -6.43 -9.99
CA GLY A 23 4.47 -6.01 -8.99
C GLY A 23 4.03 -6.42 -7.59
N VAL A 24 4.08 -5.50 -6.62
CA VAL A 24 3.69 -5.79 -5.22
C VAL A 24 2.19 -6.03 -5.13
N VAL A 25 1.79 -7.19 -4.62
CA VAL A 25 0.37 -7.54 -4.42
C VAL A 25 -0.01 -7.77 -2.96
N ARG A 26 0.98 -7.96 -2.08
CA ARG A 26 0.76 -8.08 -0.64
C ARG A 26 1.99 -7.69 0.15
N VAL A 27 1.81 -7.07 1.31
CA VAL A 27 2.85 -6.79 2.28
C VAL A 27 2.38 -7.23 3.66
N VAL A 28 3.18 -8.03 4.37
CA VAL A 28 2.92 -8.44 5.74
C VAL A 28 4.09 -7.99 6.61
N THR A 29 3.84 -7.21 7.64
CA THR A 29 4.87 -6.68 8.55
C THR A 29 4.38 -6.68 10.00
N ARG A 30 5.30 -6.56 10.96
CA ARG A 30 4.95 -6.29 12.36
C ARG A 30 5.02 -4.79 12.59
N GLU A 31 3.95 -4.23 13.13
CA GLU A 31 3.85 -2.79 13.41
C GLU A 31 3.20 -2.55 14.77
N LYS A 32 3.38 -1.33 15.31
CA LYS A 32 2.59 -0.88 16.46
C LYS A 32 1.23 -0.40 15.99
N VAL A 33 0.19 -1.18 16.30
CA VAL A 33 -1.22 -0.82 16.05
C VAL A 33 -1.84 -0.38 17.38
N GLY A 34 -1.93 0.95 17.56
CA GLY A 34 -2.34 1.53 18.84
C GLY A 34 -1.28 1.27 19.93
N SER A 35 -1.68 0.65 21.05
CA SER A 35 -0.78 0.35 22.17
C SER A 35 -0.11 -1.02 22.10
N ARG A 36 -0.36 -1.82 21.06
CA ARG A 36 0.14 -3.19 20.92
C ARG A 36 0.91 -3.36 19.62
N GLU A 37 1.93 -4.21 19.68
CA GLU A 37 2.53 -4.76 18.45
C GLU A 37 1.59 -5.83 17.88
N GLY A 38 1.36 -5.78 16.58
CA GLY A 38 0.51 -6.71 15.85
C GLY A 38 1.05 -6.95 14.44
N VAL A 39 0.55 -8.00 13.79
CA VAL A 39 0.84 -8.24 12.38
C VAL A 39 -0.10 -7.40 11.55
N VAL A 40 0.45 -6.54 10.70
CA VAL A 40 -0.28 -5.77 9.69
C VAL A 40 -0.10 -6.44 8.34
N ASP A 41 -1.20 -6.53 7.59
CA ASP A 41 -1.24 -7.13 6.27
C ASP A 41 -2.00 -6.19 5.31
N LEU A 42 -1.33 -5.80 4.24
CA LEU A 42 -1.87 -5.04 3.14
C LEU A 42 -2.02 -5.97 1.94
N THR A 43 -3.23 -6.12 1.44
CA THR A 43 -3.52 -6.83 0.19
C THR A 43 -3.97 -5.85 -0.87
N LEU A 44 -3.35 -5.94 -2.06
CA LEU A 44 -3.62 -5.10 -3.22
C LEU A 44 -4.28 -5.94 -4.29
N SER A 45 -5.44 -5.50 -4.77
CA SER A 45 -6.24 -6.25 -5.74
C SER A 45 -6.96 -5.33 -6.72
N GLU A 46 -7.69 -5.93 -7.67
CA GLU A 46 -8.34 -5.21 -8.77
C GLU A 46 -7.36 -4.32 -9.55
N HIS A 47 -6.19 -4.85 -9.87
CA HIS A 47 -5.18 -4.14 -10.65
C HIS A 47 -5.73 -3.80 -12.04
N ARG A 48 -5.69 -2.51 -12.40
CA ARG A 48 -6.10 -2.02 -13.71
C ARG A 48 -4.93 -1.33 -14.40
N PRO A 49 -4.83 -1.39 -15.73
CA PRO A 49 -3.81 -0.66 -16.47
C PRO A 49 -3.90 0.84 -16.19
N LEU A 50 -2.77 1.46 -15.87
CA LEU A 50 -2.66 2.91 -15.66
C LEU A 50 -1.97 3.59 -16.84
N ARG A 51 -0.78 3.07 -17.23
CA ARG A 51 -0.02 3.52 -18.41
C ARG A 51 1.05 2.48 -18.77
N ASP A 52 1.24 2.21 -20.06
CA ASP A 52 2.22 1.24 -20.55
C ASP A 52 2.09 -0.12 -19.83
N ARG A 53 3.12 -0.54 -19.08
CA ARG A 53 3.13 -1.78 -18.27
C ARG A 53 2.92 -1.51 -16.78
N VAL A 54 2.42 -0.34 -16.41
CA VAL A 54 2.12 0.05 -15.03
C VAL A 54 0.66 -0.24 -14.75
N PHE A 55 0.43 -1.03 -13.70
CA PHE A 55 -0.88 -1.33 -13.16
C PHE A 55 -1.04 -0.67 -11.81
N PHE A 56 -2.28 -0.32 -11.46
CA PHE A 56 -2.62 0.29 -10.18
C PHE A 56 -3.75 -0.51 -9.51
N PRO A 57 -3.65 -0.83 -8.20
CA PRO A 57 -4.70 -1.54 -7.48
C PRO A 57 -5.92 -0.63 -7.22
N PHE A 58 -7.12 -1.08 -7.58
CA PHE A 58 -8.35 -0.33 -7.31
C PHE A 58 -9.01 -0.72 -5.98
N ARG A 59 -8.50 -1.78 -5.33
CA ARG A 59 -8.95 -2.25 -4.03
C ARG A 59 -7.74 -2.57 -3.15
N GLU A 60 -7.67 -1.91 -2.01
CA GLU A 60 -6.65 -2.13 -0.99
C GLU A 60 -7.32 -2.54 0.32
N GLU A 61 -6.88 -3.66 0.90
CA GLU A 61 -7.45 -4.21 2.13
C GLU A 61 -6.38 -4.25 3.21
N PHE A 62 -6.66 -3.60 4.35
CA PHE A 62 -5.75 -3.52 5.48
C PHE A 62 -6.27 -4.38 6.62
N PHE A 63 -5.43 -5.29 7.11
CA PHE A 63 -5.72 -6.18 8.23
C PHE A 63 -4.75 -5.93 9.38
N ALA A 64 -5.22 -6.10 10.61
CA ALA A 64 -4.37 -6.24 11.79
C ALA A 64 -4.74 -7.54 12.51
N ASP A 65 -3.74 -8.38 12.78
CA ASP A 65 -3.89 -9.72 13.36
C ASP A 65 -5.00 -10.53 12.69
N SER A 66 -4.96 -10.55 11.35
CA SER A 66 -5.92 -11.23 10.46
C SER A 66 -7.35 -10.69 10.50
N ARG A 67 -7.61 -9.59 11.19
CA ARG A 67 -8.91 -8.89 11.18
C ARG A 67 -8.86 -7.72 10.21
N LEU A 68 -9.81 -7.67 9.27
CA LEU A 68 -9.98 -6.54 8.35
C LEU A 68 -10.29 -5.28 9.16
N LEU A 69 -9.49 -4.23 8.95
CA LEU A 69 -9.66 -2.92 9.57
C LEU A 69 -10.47 -2.00 8.65
N PHE A 70 -10.03 -1.85 7.41
CA PHE A 70 -10.69 -1.02 6.42
C PHE A 70 -10.31 -1.45 5.01
N VAL A 71 -11.12 -0.97 4.06
CA VAL A 71 -10.93 -1.17 2.62
C VAL A 71 -10.85 0.21 1.98
N ILE A 72 -9.86 0.41 1.11
CA ILE A 72 -9.78 1.57 0.23
C ILE A 72 -10.25 1.12 -1.15
N SER A 73 -11.32 1.75 -1.63
CA SER A 73 -11.84 1.56 -2.99
C SER A 73 -11.53 2.80 -3.82
N VAL A 74 -10.64 2.65 -4.79
CA VAL A 74 -10.22 3.75 -5.66
C VAL A 74 -11.19 3.89 -6.82
N LYS A 75 -11.69 5.11 -7.06
CA LYS A 75 -12.67 5.37 -8.13
C LYS A 75 -11.98 5.68 -9.47
N SER A 76 -10.96 6.52 -9.43
CA SER A 76 -10.22 6.96 -10.62
C SER A 76 -8.79 7.32 -10.23
N VAL A 77 -7.87 7.14 -11.18
CA VAL A 77 -6.46 7.51 -11.04
C VAL A 77 -6.04 8.20 -12.33
N ASP A 78 -5.39 9.35 -12.19
CA ASP A 78 -4.81 10.10 -13.29
C ASP A 78 -3.32 10.31 -13.04
N VAL A 79 -2.49 10.18 -14.09
CA VAL A 79 -1.03 10.35 -14.02
C VAL A 79 -0.55 11.54 -14.83
N ASN A 80 0.61 12.08 -14.46
CA ASN A 80 1.30 13.15 -15.18
C ASN A 80 0.44 14.42 -15.39
N ARG A 81 -0.39 14.76 -14.41
CA ARG A 81 -1.27 15.95 -14.45
C ARG A 81 -0.53 17.29 -14.30
N GLY A 82 0.79 17.26 -14.05
CA GLY A 82 1.57 18.47 -13.80
C GLY A 82 1.08 19.22 -12.56
N LEU A 83 0.87 18.49 -11.46
CA LEU A 83 0.43 19.08 -10.20
C LEU A 83 1.46 20.11 -9.71
N SER A 84 0.97 21.25 -9.20
CA SER A 84 1.83 22.31 -8.64
C SER A 84 2.54 21.83 -7.38
N ASP A 85 3.82 22.18 -7.23
CA ASP A 85 4.62 21.90 -6.03
C ASP A 85 4.01 22.53 -4.77
N GLU A 86 3.22 23.61 -4.91
CA GLU A 86 2.51 24.26 -3.81
C GLU A 86 1.52 23.32 -3.10
N LEU A 87 1.00 22.29 -3.77
CA LEU A 87 0.14 21.26 -3.14
C LEU A 87 0.91 20.45 -2.08
N PHE A 88 2.23 20.49 -2.13
CA PHE A 88 3.13 19.79 -1.22
C PHE A 88 3.88 20.74 -0.29
N ASP A 89 3.61 22.06 -0.34
CA ASP A 89 4.14 23.04 0.62
C ASP A 89 3.46 22.86 2.00
N PRO A 90 4.20 22.46 3.05
CA PRO A 90 3.63 22.29 4.39
C PRO A 90 2.98 23.55 4.95
N ASP A 91 3.48 24.74 4.59
CA ASP A 91 2.90 26.01 5.02
C ASP A 91 1.62 26.32 4.24
N GLY A 92 1.56 25.93 2.96
CA GLY A 92 0.34 25.92 2.15
C GLY A 92 -0.77 25.08 2.76
N LEU A 93 -0.45 23.88 3.23
CA LEU A 93 -1.42 22.96 3.85
C LEU A 93 -2.03 23.53 5.15
N ARG A 94 -1.28 24.34 5.92
CA ARG A 94 -1.78 24.97 7.16
C ARG A 94 -2.80 26.08 6.90
N ARG A 95 -2.71 26.75 5.75
CA ARG A 95 -3.59 27.88 5.37
C ARG A 95 -4.99 27.46 4.92
N LEU A 96 -5.19 26.16 4.63
CA LEU A 96 -6.47 25.59 4.21
C LEU A 96 -7.37 25.13 5.38
N ARG A 97 -6.95 25.35 6.63
CA ARG A 97 -7.70 25.00 7.85
C ARG A 97 -8.40 26.20 8.46
#